data_AF-A0A962H5M4-F1
#
_entry.id   AF-A0A962H5M4-F1
#
_cell.length_a   1.000
_cell.length_b   1.000
_cell.length_c   1.000
_cell.angle_alpha   90.00
_cell.angle_beta   90.00
_cell.angle_gamma   90.00
#
_symmetry.space_group_name_H-M   'P 1'
#
loop_
_entity.id
_entity.type
_entity.pdbx_description
1 polymer ?
#
loop_
_entity_poly.entity_id
_entity_poly.type
_entity_poly.pdbx_seq_one_letter_code
_entity_poly.pdbx_strand_id
1 'polypeptide(L)'
;MKRTVIRALLLGAALSVGAINASAGPARFPQPPSAQQLELSPAQQAEWEALQADAIELRRQLLEDVADNLPELEQALAAPDADLGLLAQHVQSQVLYALWQTQPIRERRLAFYESLNPEQQALVRDWLIAVVQRLERVVSAVQLLQAD
;
A
#
# COMPACT_ATOMS: atom_id res chain seq x y z
N MET A 1 -10.63 17.11 4.86
CA MET A 1 -9.90 16.11 5.67
C MET A 1 -8.65 16.73 6.28
N LYS A 2 -8.46 16.66 7.61
CA LYS A 2 -7.27 17.22 8.28
C LYS A 2 -6.02 16.50 7.79
N ARG A 3 -4.95 17.25 7.44
CA ARG A 3 -3.65 16.75 6.94
C ARG A 3 -3.09 15.53 7.71
N THR A 4 -3.43 15.41 8.99
CA THR A 4 -3.05 14.28 9.87
C THR A 4 -3.68 12.94 9.47
N VAL A 5 -4.93 12.92 8.99
CA VAL A 5 -5.64 11.70 8.58
C VAL A 5 -5.09 11.15 7.26
N ILE A 6 -4.75 12.05 6.32
CA ILE A 6 -4.12 11.71 5.04
C ILE A 6 -2.74 11.10 5.30
N ARG A 7 -1.95 11.66 6.22
CA ARG A 7 -0.64 11.11 6.59
C ARG A 7 -0.73 9.72 7.22
N ALA A 8 -1.75 9.45 8.04
CA ALA A 8 -1.96 8.12 8.64
C ALA A 8 -2.35 7.06 7.59
N LEU A 9 -3.21 7.41 6.63
CA LEU A 9 -3.55 6.56 5.49
C LEU A 9 -2.35 6.27 4.60
N LEU A 10 -1.52 7.28 4.34
CA LEU A 10 -0.29 7.15 3.55
C LEU A 10 0.76 6.27 4.25
N LEU A 11 0.88 6.34 5.58
CA LEU A 11 1.74 5.43 6.35
C LEU A 11 1.22 3.99 6.31
N GLY A 12 -0.09 3.77 6.41
CA GLY A 12 -0.69 2.43 6.26
C GLY A 12 -0.42 1.81 4.90
N ALA A 13 -0.58 2.59 3.83
CA ALA A 13 -0.28 2.17 2.46
C ALA A 13 1.22 2.01 2.19
N ALA A 14 2.09 2.83 2.79
CA ALA A 14 3.54 2.71 2.66
C ALA A 14 4.06 1.41 3.30
N LEU A 15 3.45 0.99 4.42
CA LEU A 15 3.85 -0.22 5.14
C LEU A 15 3.40 -1.51 4.44
N SER A 16 2.39 -1.45 3.57
CA SER A 16 1.99 -2.57 2.70
C SER A 16 2.73 -2.59 1.35
N VAL A 17 3.73 -1.72 1.14
CA VAL A 17 4.51 -1.74 -0.11
C VAL A 17 5.50 -2.92 -0.10
N GLY A 18 5.20 -3.95 -0.91
CA GLY A 18 6.14 -5.03 -1.27
C GLY A 18 7.01 -4.68 -2.48
N ALA A 19 8.11 -5.42 -2.67
CA ALA A 19 8.95 -5.37 -3.88
C ALA A 19 8.08 -5.54 -5.14
N ILE A 20 8.20 -4.64 -6.11
CA ILE A 20 7.45 -4.74 -7.37
C ILE A 20 8.42 -5.20 -8.43
N ASN A 21 8.14 -6.30 -9.14
CA ASN A 21 8.84 -6.60 -10.38
C ASN A 21 8.76 -5.35 -11.27
N ALA A 22 9.92 -4.81 -11.63
CA ALA A 22 10.06 -3.51 -12.25
C ALA A 22 9.42 -3.50 -13.65
N SER A 23 8.11 -3.26 -13.74
CA SER A 23 7.49 -2.80 -14.98
C SER A 23 7.66 -1.28 -15.06
N ALA A 24 8.31 -0.84 -16.14
CA ALA A 24 8.66 0.54 -16.38
C ALA A 24 7.40 1.42 -16.47
N GLY A 25 7.22 2.32 -15.51
CA GLY A 25 6.11 3.27 -15.50
C GLY A 25 6.31 4.42 -14.50
N PRO A 26 5.55 5.51 -14.63
CA PRO A 26 5.63 6.70 -13.76
C PRO A 26 5.20 6.43 -12.30
N ALA A 27 4.82 5.20 -11.95
CA ALA A 27 4.47 4.77 -10.59
C ALA A 27 5.52 3.82 -9.97
N ARG A 28 6.80 3.86 -10.41
CA ARG A 28 7.84 3.03 -9.79
C ARG A 28 8.07 3.45 -8.34
N PHE A 29 7.64 2.60 -7.41
CA PHE A 29 7.95 2.73 -5.99
C PHE A 29 9.41 2.33 -5.74
N PRO A 30 10.07 2.95 -4.73
CA PRO A 30 11.40 2.53 -4.33
C PRO A 30 11.36 1.08 -3.84
N GLN A 31 12.31 0.30 -4.33
CA GLN A 31 12.41 -1.11 -3.95
C GLN A 31 12.85 -1.22 -2.48
N PRO A 32 12.32 -2.20 -1.74
CA PRO A 32 12.82 -2.50 -0.41
C PRO A 32 14.31 -2.88 -0.47
N PRO A 33 15.09 -2.59 0.59
CA PRO A 33 16.47 -3.04 0.68
C PRO A 33 16.53 -4.57 0.64
N SER A 34 17.54 -5.12 -0.04
CA SER A 34 17.75 -6.57 -0.10
C SER A 34 18.23 -7.11 1.25
N ALA A 35 18.05 -8.41 1.48
CA ALA A 35 18.57 -9.07 2.68
C ALA A 35 20.10 -8.92 2.82
N GLN A 36 20.82 -8.85 1.69
CA GLN A 36 22.26 -8.60 1.65
C GLN A 36 22.60 -7.16 2.05
N GLN A 37 21.83 -6.17 1.58
CA GLN A 37 22.01 -4.76 1.96
C GLN A 37 21.73 -4.53 3.45
N LEU A 38 20.82 -5.32 4.03
CA LEU A 38 20.49 -5.30 5.44
C LEU A 38 21.40 -6.22 6.28
N GLU A 39 22.33 -6.96 5.68
CA GLU A 39 23.19 -7.92 6.39
C GLU A 39 22.40 -8.85 7.32
N LEU A 40 21.26 -9.36 6.85
CA LEU A 40 20.35 -10.15 7.68
C LEU A 40 20.93 -11.53 7.99
N SER A 41 20.64 -12.05 9.19
CA SER A 41 20.84 -13.48 9.47
C SER A 41 19.95 -14.34 8.57
N PRO A 42 20.27 -15.64 8.37
CA PRO A 42 19.45 -16.52 7.52
C PRO A 42 17.98 -16.58 7.94
N ALA A 43 17.70 -16.55 9.25
CA ALA A 43 16.33 -16.54 9.76
C ALA A 43 15.59 -15.22 9.45
N GLN A 44 16.27 -14.08 9.63
CA GLN A 44 15.71 -12.77 9.29
C GLN A 44 15.53 -12.59 7.79
N GLN A 45 16.44 -13.13 6.97
CA GLN A 45 16.31 -13.12 5.52
C GLN A 45 15.04 -13.85 5.08
N ALA A 46 14.80 -15.06 5.59
CA ALA A 46 13.60 -15.83 5.25
C ALA A 46 12.31 -15.07 5.63
N GLU A 47 12.29 -14.45 6.81
CA GLU A 47 11.14 -13.64 7.25
C GLU A 47 10.97 -12.38 6.40
N TRP A 48 12.06 -11.71 6.03
CA TRP A 48 12.02 -10.54 5.16
C TRP A 48 11.46 -10.88 3.79
N GLU A 49 11.93 -11.96 3.18
CA GLU A 49 11.44 -12.44 1.87
C GLU A 49 9.96 -12.84 1.93
N ALA A 50 9.54 -13.54 3.00
CA ALA A 50 8.13 -13.87 3.22
C ALA A 50 7.26 -12.60 3.34
N LEU A 51 7.69 -11.60 4.11
CA LEU A 51 7.00 -10.32 4.25
C LEU A 51 6.90 -9.52 2.94
N GLN A 52 7.83 -9.71 2.02
CA GLN A 52 7.74 -9.12 0.68
C GLN A 52 6.75 -9.89 -0.19
N ALA A 53 6.81 -11.23 -0.18
CA ALA A 53 5.90 -12.09 -0.92
C ALA A 53 4.43 -11.85 -0.50
N ASP A 54 4.17 -11.86 0.81
CA ASP A 54 2.83 -11.63 1.38
C ASP A 54 2.28 -10.24 0.98
N ALA A 55 3.13 -9.21 0.97
CA ALA A 55 2.72 -7.86 0.58
C ALA A 55 2.46 -7.73 -0.93
N ILE A 56 3.19 -8.46 -1.76
CA ILE A 56 2.92 -8.54 -3.21
C ILE A 56 1.58 -9.22 -3.45
N GLU A 57 1.36 -10.35 -2.77
CA GLU A 57 0.15 -11.15 -2.92
C GLU A 57 -1.09 -10.39 -2.44
N LEU A 58 -1.03 -9.75 -1.27
CA LEU A 58 -2.13 -8.89 -0.80
C LEU A 58 -2.44 -7.78 -1.80
N ARG A 59 -1.42 -7.12 -2.35
CA ARG A 59 -1.64 -6.07 -3.36
C ARG A 59 -2.31 -6.64 -4.61
N ARG A 60 -1.88 -7.81 -5.09
CA ARG A 60 -2.47 -8.47 -6.26
C ARG A 60 -3.95 -8.75 -6.01
N GLN A 61 -4.28 -9.34 -4.86
CA GLN A 61 -5.66 -9.63 -4.46
C GLN A 61 -6.50 -8.34 -4.39
N LEU A 62 -6.01 -7.29 -3.75
CA LEU A 62 -6.73 -6.01 -3.67
C LEU A 62 -6.98 -5.37 -5.05
N LEU A 63 -6.05 -5.51 -6.00
CA LEU A 63 -6.23 -4.99 -7.35
C LEU A 63 -7.22 -5.83 -8.17
N GLU A 64 -7.22 -7.15 -7.98
CA GLU A 64 -8.19 -8.06 -8.57
C GLU A 64 -9.60 -7.79 -8.03
N ASP A 65 -9.74 -7.65 -6.71
CA ASP A 65 -11.00 -7.27 -6.07
C ASP A 65 -11.53 -5.96 -6.67
N VAL A 66 -10.69 -4.92 -6.80
CA VAL A 66 -11.12 -3.65 -7.42
C VAL A 66 -11.54 -3.87 -8.88
N ALA A 67 -10.76 -4.61 -9.67
CA ALA A 67 -11.05 -4.87 -11.07
C ALA A 67 -12.37 -5.63 -11.27
N ASP A 68 -12.67 -6.59 -10.40
CA ASP A 68 -13.89 -7.39 -10.45
C ASP A 68 -15.14 -6.59 -10.04
N ASN A 69 -14.98 -5.59 -9.17
CA ASN A 69 -16.09 -4.75 -8.70
C ASN A 69 -16.39 -3.54 -9.62
N LEU A 70 -15.44 -3.11 -10.48
CA LEU A 70 -15.65 -1.96 -11.36
C LEU A 70 -16.83 -2.13 -12.34
N PRO A 71 -17.00 -3.26 -13.05
CA PRO A 71 -18.13 -3.44 -13.97
C PRO A 71 -19.49 -3.39 -13.29
N GLU A 72 -19.59 -3.90 -12.05
CA GLU A 72 -20.83 -3.85 -11.27
C GLU A 72 -21.15 -2.41 -10.86
N LEU A 73 -20.14 -1.65 -10.42
CA LEU A 73 -20.31 -0.24 -10.08
C LEU A 73 -20.70 0.61 -11.29
N GLU A 74 -20.10 0.37 -12.46
CA GLU A 74 -20.45 1.04 -13.72
C GLU A 74 -21.90 0.77 -14.12
N GLN A 75 -22.35 -0.48 -14.03
CA GLN A 75 -23.74 -0.85 -14.31
C GLN A 75 -24.72 -0.20 -13.34
N ALA A 76 -24.39 -0.19 -12.05
CA ALA A 76 -25.24 0.42 -11.03
C ALA A 76 -25.34 1.95 -11.20
N LEU A 77 -24.26 2.62 -11.62
CA LEU A 77 -24.27 4.05 -11.92
C LEU A 77 -25.04 4.40 -13.21
N ALA A 78 -25.13 3.46 -14.16
CA ALA A 78 -25.89 3.65 -15.39
C ALA A 78 -27.41 3.50 -15.21
N ALA A 79 -27.87 2.96 -14.07
CA ALA A 79 -29.29 2.82 -13.78
C ALA A 79 -29.97 4.20 -13.60
N PRO A 80 -31.16 4.43 -14.19
CA PRO A 80 -31.84 5.72 -14.13
C PRO A 80 -32.34 6.08 -12.71
N ASP A 81 -32.44 5.08 -11.83
CA ASP A 81 -32.86 5.17 -10.44
C ASP A 81 -31.73 4.84 -9.46
N ALA A 82 -30.46 4.97 -9.89
CA ALA A 82 -29.30 4.68 -9.08
C ALA A 82 -29.32 5.42 -7.72
N ASP A 83 -29.27 4.66 -6.63
CA ASP A 83 -29.11 5.21 -5.28
C ASP A 83 -27.62 5.51 -5.01
N LEU A 84 -27.23 6.76 -5.26
CA LEU A 84 -25.86 7.21 -5.04
C LEU A 84 -25.42 7.12 -3.57
N GLY A 85 -26.37 7.19 -2.62
CA GLY A 85 -26.08 7.05 -1.20
C GLY A 85 -25.67 5.62 -0.85
N LEU A 86 -26.42 4.65 -1.37
CA LEU A 86 -26.13 3.23 -1.22
C LEU A 86 -24.81 2.85 -1.90
N LEU A 87 -24.57 3.34 -3.13
CA LEU A 87 -23.34 3.08 -3.86
C LEU A 87 -22.11 3.66 -3.17
N ALA A 88 -22.20 4.88 -2.64
CA ALA A 88 -21.11 5.49 -1.88
C ALA A 88 -20.77 4.69 -0.60
N GLN A 89 -21.79 4.20 0.11
CA GLN A 89 -21.59 3.34 1.29
C GLN A 89 -20.93 2.02 0.92
N HIS A 90 -21.33 1.41 -0.19
CA HIS A 90 -20.75 0.17 -0.68
C HIS A 90 -19.25 0.34 -0.97
N VAL A 91 -18.88 1.35 -1.77
CA VAL A 91 -17.47 1.67 -2.07
C VAL A 91 -16.69 1.97 -0.79
N GLN A 92 -17.26 2.74 0.14
CA GLN A 92 -16.62 3.05 1.42
C GLN A 92 -16.33 1.79 2.24
N SER A 93 -17.27 0.84 2.28
CA SER A 93 -17.09 -0.41 3.02
C SER A 93 -16.00 -1.30 2.43
N GLN A 94 -15.88 -1.37 1.10
CA GLN A 94 -14.80 -2.07 0.41
C GLN A 94 -13.43 -1.47 0.73
N VAL A 95 -13.33 -0.12 0.72
CA VAL A 95 -12.09 0.57 1.10
C VAL A 95 -11.69 0.26 2.55
N LEU A 96 -12.65 0.28 3.48
CA LEU A 96 -12.40 -0.05 4.88
C LEU A 96 -11.97 -1.51 5.05
N TYR A 97 -12.58 -2.43 4.32
CA TYR A 97 -12.21 -3.84 4.31
C TYR A 97 -10.79 -4.05 3.80
N ALA A 98 -10.43 -3.42 2.67
CA ALA A 98 -9.06 -3.45 2.15
C ALA A 98 -8.03 -2.94 3.17
N LEU A 99 -8.35 -1.84 3.88
CA LEU A 99 -7.48 -1.32 4.95
C LEU A 99 -7.34 -2.31 6.11
N TRP A 100 -8.41 -3.00 6.48
CA TRP A 100 -8.37 -4.01 7.53
C TRP A 100 -7.48 -5.20 7.14
N GLN A 101 -7.55 -5.66 5.89
CA GLN A 101 -6.70 -6.76 5.40
C GLN A 101 -5.19 -6.44 5.47
N THR A 102 -4.81 -5.16 5.45
CA THR A 102 -3.38 -4.76 5.56
C THR A 102 -2.81 -4.85 6.98
N GLN A 103 -3.65 -4.92 8.02
CA GLN A 103 -3.19 -4.84 9.42
C GLN A 103 -2.24 -5.97 9.82
N PRO A 104 -2.48 -7.25 9.49
CA PRO A 104 -1.59 -8.34 9.90
C PRO A 104 -0.18 -8.20 9.33
N ILE A 105 -0.06 -7.84 8.05
CA ILE A 105 1.24 -7.60 7.40
C ILE A 105 1.94 -6.39 8.04
N ARG A 106 1.19 -5.34 8.37
CA ARG A 106 1.74 -4.16 9.05
C ARG A 106 2.31 -4.52 10.41
N GLU A 107 1.59 -5.29 11.22
CA GLU A 107 2.04 -5.73 12.55
C GLU A 107 3.28 -6.60 12.45
N ARG A 108 3.28 -7.57 11.51
CA ARG A 108 4.41 -8.47 11.29
C ARG A 108 5.65 -7.73 10.80
N ARG A 109 5.50 -6.70 9.95
CA ARG A 109 6.59 -5.80 9.53
C ARG A 109 7.13 -4.97 10.68
N LEU A 110 6.28 -4.50 11.59
CA LEU A 110 6.72 -3.76 12.76
C LEU A 110 7.54 -4.65 13.69
N ALA A 111 7.07 -5.86 13.98
CA ALA A 111 7.81 -6.84 14.77
C ALA A 111 9.16 -7.21 14.12
N PHE A 112 9.18 -7.40 12.80
CA PHE A 112 10.42 -7.61 12.06
C PHE A 112 11.38 -6.44 12.23
N TYR A 113 10.91 -5.20 12.03
CA TYR A 113 11.71 -4.00 12.19
C TYR A 113 12.28 -3.84 13.61
N GLU A 114 11.48 -4.14 14.64
CA GLU A 114 11.91 -4.11 16.04
C GLU A 114 12.99 -5.16 16.35
N SER A 115 13.05 -6.25 15.57
CA SER A 115 14.08 -7.29 15.70
C SER A 115 15.44 -6.90 15.07
N LEU A 116 15.48 -5.84 14.26
CA LEU A 116 16.69 -5.38 13.58
C LEU A 116 17.58 -4.56 14.52
N ASN A 117 18.90 -4.57 14.26
CA ASN A 117 19.83 -3.70 14.96
C ASN A 117 19.67 -2.22 14.50
N PRO A 118 20.25 -1.24 15.22
CA PRO A 118 20.05 0.18 14.91
C PRO A 118 20.49 0.62 13.49
N GLU A 119 21.56 0.02 12.96
CA GLU A 119 22.08 0.32 11.61
C GLU A 119 21.14 -0.22 10.53
N GLN A 120 20.69 -1.47 10.68
CA GLN A 120 19.69 -2.10 9.84
C GLN A 120 18.35 -1.34 9.85
N GLN A 121 17.91 -0.91 11.03
CA GLN A 121 16.72 -0.07 11.16
C GLN A 121 16.86 1.25 10.41
N ALA A 122 18.04 1.88 10.39
CA ALA A 122 18.26 3.11 9.64
C ALA A 122 18.03 2.92 8.14
N LEU A 123 18.54 1.83 7.57
CA LEU A 123 18.34 1.48 6.16
C LEU A 123 16.85 1.28 5.82
N VAL A 124 16.11 0.60 6.69
CA VAL A 124 14.65 0.42 6.52
C VAL A 124 13.91 1.76 6.63
N ARG A 125 14.29 2.63 7.57
CA ARG A 125 13.70 3.98 7.71
C ARG A 125 13.93 4.84 6.47
N ASP A 126 15.14 4.84 5.93
CA ASP A 126 15.49 5.61 4.73
C ASP A 126 14.66 5.16 3.53
N TRP A 127 14.49 3.84 3.37
CA TRP A 127 13.58 3.29 2.37
C TRP A 127 12.13 3.74 2.59
N LEU A 128 11.60 3.66 3.81
CA LEU A 128 10.23 4.09 4.13
C LEU A 128 10.02 5.59 3.86
N ILE A 129 11.01 6.43 4.15
CA ILE A 129 10.98 7.86 3.81
C ILE A 129 10.85 8.04 2.29
N ALA A 130 11.63 7.31 1.49
CA ALA A 130 11.54 7.37 0.05
C ALA A 130 10.17 6.91 -0.49
N VAL A 131 9.55 5.90 0.15
CA VAL A 131 8.19 5.46 -0.17
C VAL A 131 7.19 6.59 0.10
N VAL A 132 7.24 7.21 1.28
CA VAL A 132 6.34 8.32 1.65
C VAL A 132 6.49 9.50 0.70
N GLN A 133 7.72 9.92 0.39
CA GLN A 133 7.99 11.01 -0.57
C GLN A 133 7.46 10.68 -1.98
N ARG A 134 7.44 9.40 -2.36
CA ARG A 134 6.83 9.00 -3.64
C ARG A 134 5.32 9.09 -3.59
N LEU A 135 4.70 8.61 -2.51
CA LEU A 135 3.26 8.70 -2.31
C LEU A 135 2.78 10.16 -2.31
N GLU A 136 3.50 11.06 -1.66
CA GLU A 136 3.19 12.50 -1.67
C GLU A 136 3.14 13.05 -3.10
N ARG A 137 4.11 12.68 -3.95
CA ARG A 137 4.11 13.09 -5.37
C ARG A 137 2.92 12.54 -6.15
N VAL A 138 2.54 11.29 -5.91
CA VAL A 138 1.36 10.68 -6.55
C VAL A 138 0.09 11.41 -6.12
N VAL A 139 -0.09 11.65 -4.82
CA VAL A 139 -1.26 12.39 -4.29
C VAL A 139 -1.33 13.80 -4.89
N SER A 140 -0.22 14.52 -4.95
CA SER A 140 -0.18 15.86 -5.54
C SER A 140 -0.53 15.84 -7.03
N ALA A 141 -0.06 14.85 -7.80
CA ALA A 141 -0.41 14.72 -9.21
C ALA A 141 -1.91 14.45 -9.42
N VAL A 142 -2.51 13.58 -8.61
CA VAL A 142 -3.96 13.31 -8.66
C VAL A 142 -4.77 14.55 -8.31
N GLN A 143 -4.35 15.31 -7.30
CA GLN A 143 -5.03 16.56 -6.92
C GLN A 143 -5.01 17.61 -8.02
N LEU A 144 -3.90 17.72 -8.78
CA LEU A 144 -3.82 18.63 -9.92
C LEU A 144 -4.82 18.22 -11.03
N LEU A 145 -4.94 16.93 -11.32
CA LEU A 145 -5.88 16.41 -12.33
C LEU A 145 -7.37 16.57 -11.93
N GLN A 146 -7.67 16.80 -10.65
CA GLN A 146 -9.03 17.02 -10.15
C GLN A 146 -9.40 18.52 -10.04
N ALA A 147 -8.43 19.41 -10.25
CA ALA A 147 -8.63 20.86 -10.16
C ALA A 147 -8.94 21.51 -11.53
N ASP A 148 -8.81 20.73 -12.61
CA ASP A 148 -9.25 21.05 -13.99
C ASP A 148 -10.62 20.42 -14.26
#